data_AF-A0A2T4WMU5-F1
#
_entry.id   AF-A0A2T4WMU5-F1
#
_cell.length_a   1.000
_cell.length_b   1.000
_cell.length_c   1.000
_cell.angle_alpha   90.00
_cell.angle_beta   90.00
_cell.angle_gamma   90.00
#
_symmetry.space_group_name_H-M   'P 1'
#
loop_
_entity.id
_entity.type
_entity.pdbx_description
1 polymer ?
#
loop_
_entity_poly.entity_id
_entity_poly.type
_entity_poly.pdbx_seq_one_letter_code
_entity_poly.pdbx_strand_id
1 'polypeptide(L)'
;MDQYYQVLGLSANASKVEVKKAYRSLAMRYHPDLNPNGKEKFKEIVEAYEIISGYRKTKNQNRELSDEERQRLYELLKKAAAEKARKKAFARAALRREQKQEEQNRAYRAAITTFFVIVFLSFSSIYSYQFVLAFYINADPSNSTAEVIGIERNRVIYRFKVGDEYHRDKAYVRGVGVQMLAGNGMPLKIGDSFTLQFRTGSPNWHRILYDRVSSLTFNRYLDQVTNRILKLYQNQKGTAAEITEHKARCMALLTYEYFGLKGWSAIYFSNENPFENYSNNAVTWYFFELSSRYNEALKDCRIL
;
A
#
# COMPACT_ATOMS: atom_id res chain seq x y z
N MET A 1 -17.65 -65.44 46.13
CA MET A 1 -16.41 -65.02 45.44
C MET A 1 -15.68 -66.26 44.91
N ASP A 2 -15.57 -67.32 45.71
CA ASP A 2 -14.84 -68.55 45.37
C ASP A 2 -15.36 -69.28 44.12
N GLN A 3 -16.66 -69.21 43.85
CA GLN A 3 -17.26 -69.84 42.66
C GLN A 3 -16.67 -69.30 41.34
N TYR A 4 -16.29 -68.01 41.27
CA TYR A 4 -15.72 -67.43 40.05
C TYR A 4 -14.26 -67.86 39.83
N TYR A 5 -13.49 -68.04 40.90
CA TYR A 5 -12.13 -68.59 40.80
C TYR A 5 -12.18 -70.07 40.38
N GLN A 6 -13.16 -70.82 40.87
CA GLN A 6 -13.40 -72.21 40.45
C GLN A 6 -13.74 -72.34 38.97
N VAL A 7 -14.55 -71.43 38.40
CA VAL A 7 -14.85 -71.39 36.96
C VAL A 7 -13.59 -71.21 36.12
N LEU A 8 -12.60 -70.47 36.62
CA LEU A 8 -11.29 -70.31 35.97
C LEU A 8 -10.28 -71.42 36.32
N GLY A 9 -10.67 -72.40 37.14
CA GLY A 9 -9.79 -73.48 37.60
C GLY A 9 -8.68 -73.01 38.55
N LEU A 10 -8.92 -71.93 39.30
CA LEU A 10 -7.95 -71.28 40.17
C LEU A 10 -8.38 -71.33 41.63
N SER A 11 -7.41 -71.22 42.53
CA SER A 11 -7.66 -70.99 43.96
C SER A 11 -8.16 -69.57 44.19
N ALA A 12 -8.96 -69.36 45.25
CA ALA A 12 -9.45 -68.04 45.65
C ALA A 12 -8.31 -67.03 45.97
N ASN A 13 -7.09 -67.54 46.24
CA ASN A 13 -5.87 -66.75 46.46
C ASN A 13 -5.03 -66.51 45.20
N ALA A 14 -5.53 -66.87 44.00
CA ALA A 14 -4.79 -66.69 42.76
C ALA A 14 -4.50 -65.20 42.49
N SER A 15 -3.26 -64.91 42.09
CA SER A 15 -2.81 -63.58 41.72
C SER A 15 -3.52 -63.07 40.46
N LYS A 16 -3.59 -61.74 40.29
CA LYS A 16 -4.17 -61.12 39.09
C LYS A 16 -3.51 -61.60 37.79
N VAL A 17 -2.23 -61.96 37.84
CA VAL A 17 -1.47 -62.49 36.70
C VAL A 17 -1.95 -63.91 36.35
N GLU A 18 -2.17 -64.76 37.35
CA GLU A 18 -2.70 -66.12 37.18
C GLU A 18 -4.13 -66.09 36.65
N VAL A 19 -4.98 -65.22 37.19
CA VAL A 19 -6.36 -65.00 36.72
C VAL A 19 -6.40 -64.62 35.24
N LYS A 20 -5.55 -63.68 34.81
CA LYS A 20 -5.48 -63.25 33.41
C LYS A 20 -4.94 -64.34 32.48
N LYS A 21 -4.00 -65.15 32.97
CA LYS A 21 -3.43 -66.28 32.22
C LYS A 21 -4.47 -67.40 32.04
N ALA A 22 -5.17 -67.77 33.10
CA ALA A 22 -6.23 -68.78 33.06
C ALA A 22 -7.39 -68.34 32.13
N TYR A 23 -7.83 -67.09 32.25
CA TYR A 23 -8.85 -66.52 31.37
C TYR A 23 -8.45 -66.63 29.89
N ARG A 24 -7.24 -66.21 29.51
CA ARG A 24 -6.78 -66.30 28.10
C ARG A 24 -6.77 -67.74 27.58
N SER A 25 -6.28 -68.67 28.39
CA SER A 25 -6.21 -70.10 28.04
C SER A 25 -7.62 -70.69 27.82
N LEU A 26 -8.54 -70.43 28.74
CA LEU A 26 -9.90 -70.94 28.69
C LEU A 26 -10.73 -70.25 27.60
N ALA A 27 -10.55 -68.94 27.38
CA ALA A 27 -11.21 -68.19 26.33
C ALA A 27 -10.82 -68.70 24.93
N MET A 28 -9.55 -69.04 24.70
CA MET A 28 -9.12 -69.65 23.43
C MET A 28 -9.69 -71.06 23.26
N ARG A 29 -9.72 -71.87 24.32
CA ARG A 29 -10.23 -73.25 24.28
C ARG A 29 -11.73 -73.36 24.01
N TYR A 30 -12.51 -72.41 24.53
CA TYR A 30 -13.97 -72.40 24.41
C TYR A 30 -14.48 -71.30 23.48
N HIS A 31 -13.61 -70.74 22.63
CA HIS A 31 -14.02 -69.70 21.68
C HIS A 31 -15.11 -70.25 20.75
N PRO A 32 -16.25 -69.55 20.56
CA PRO A 32 -17.37 -70.06 19.78
C PRO A 32 -17.00 -70.39 18.32
N ASP A 33 -16.00 -69.70 17.76
CA ASP A 33 -15.51 -69.97 16.39
C ASP A 33 -14.65 -71.24 16.30
N LEU A 34 -13.97 -71.63 17.37
CA LEU A 34 -13.09 -72.81 17.43
C LEU A 34 -13.80 -74.03 18.02
N ASN A 35 -14.82 -73.79 18.85
CA ASN A 35 -15.63 -74.80 19.50
C ASN A 35 -17.10 -74.35 19.52
N PRO A 36 -17.89 -74.70 18.48
CA PRO A 36 -19.29 -74.27 18.34
C PRO A 36 -20.19 -74.66 19.53
N ASN A 37 -19.83 -75.71 20.26
CA ASN A 37 -20.56 -76.21 21.43
C ASN A 37 -20.07 -75.59 22.76
N GLY A 38 -19.07 -74.68 22.72
CA GLY A 38 -18.42 -74.08 23.90
C GLY A 38 -19.02 -72.75 24.38
N LYS A 39 -20.10 -72.25 23.74
CA LYS A 39 -20.64 -70.89 23.93
C LYS A 39 -21.08 -70.57 25.36
N GLU A 40 -21.70 -71.53 26.06
CA GLU A 40 -22.18 -71.32 27.43
C GLU A 40 -21.01 -71.21 28.42
N LYS A 41 -20.04 -72.14 28.32
CA LYS A 41 -18.82 -72.10 29.13
C LYS A 41 -18.01 -70.82 28.89
N PHE A 42 -17.95 -70.34 27.65
CA PHE A 42 -17.27 -69.08 27.33
C PHE A 42 -17.89 -67.88 28.06
N LYS A 43 -19.23 -67.82 28.17
CA LYS A 43 -19.91 -66.75 28.91
C LYS A 43 -19.56 -66.77 30.41
N GLU A 44 -19.57 -67.94 31.03
CA GLU A 44 -19.22 -68.11 32.44
C GLU A 44 -17.77 -67.69 32.73
N ILE A 45 -16.84 -68.05 31.83
CA ILE A 45 -15.42 -67.67 31.91
C ILE A 45 -15.24 -66.15 31.84
N VAL A 46 -15.97 -65.48 30.96
CA VAL A 46 -15.93 -64.00 30.82
C VAL A 46 -16.49 -63.32 32.06
N GLU A 47 -17.64 -63.77 32.55
CA GLU A 47 -18.28 -63.19 33.74
C GLU A 47 -17.42 -63.36 35.00
N ALA A 48 -16.82 -64.54 35.19
CA ALA A 48 -15.90 -64.80 36.29
C ALA A 48 -14.68 -63.85 36.25
N TYR A 49 -14.09 -63.64 35.06
CA TYR A 49 -12.96 -62.74 34.90
C TYR A 49 -13.34 -61.28 35.18
N GLU A 50 -14.48 -60.78 34.70
CA GLU A 50 -14.93 -59.38 34.91
C GLU A 50 -15.15 -59.04 36.38
N ILE A 51 -15.69 -59.98 37.17
CA ILE A 51 -15.96 -59.81 38.60
C ILE A 51 -14.64 -59.83 39.39
N ILE A 52 -13.74 -60.78 39.12
CA ILE A 52 -12.45 -60.88 39.80
C ILE A 52 -11.54 -59.69 39.48
N SER A 53 -11.56 -59.22 38.22
CA SER A 53 -10.73 -58.12 37.76
C SER A 53 -11.24 -56.73 38.17
N GLY A 54 -12.45 -56.65 38.76
CA GLY A 54 -13.05 -55.41 39.23
C GLY A 54 -13.57 -54.50 38.11
N TYR A 55 -13.55 -54.95 36.86
CA TYR A 55 -14.16 -54.25 35.72
C TYR A 55 -15.67 -54.17 35.85
N ARG A 56 -16.28 -55.14 36.56
CA ARG A 56 -17.69 -55.10 36.95
C ARG A 56 -17.78 -55.03 38.48
N LYS A 57 -18.19 -53.88 39.01
CA LYS A 57 -18.51 -53.75 40.44
C LYS A 57 -19.77 -54.56 40.74
N THR A 58 -19.75 -55.32 41.84
CA THR A 58 -20.92 -56.04 42.37
C THR A 58 -22.10 -55.07 42.44
N LYS A 59 -23.29 -55.52 42.02
CA LYS A 59 -24.54 -54.73 41.87
C LYS A 59 -24.98 -53.94 43.13
N ASN A 60 -24.32 -54.14 44.28
CA ASN A 60 -24.66 -53.59 45.58
C ASN A 60 -23.95 -52.28 45.96
N GLN A 61 -23.27 -51.58 45.04
CA GLN A 61 -22.74 -50.21 45.28
C GLN A 61 -23.57 -49.09 44.63
N ASN A 62 -24.78 -49.38 44.17
CA ASN A 62 -25.73 -48.35 43.77
C ASN A 62 -26.41 -47.78 45.03
N ARG A 63 -25.78 -46.80 45.68
CA ARG A 63 -26.48 -45.93 46.62
C ARG A 63 -27.48 -45.12 45.79
N GLU A 64 -28.78 -45.41 45.92
CA GLU A 64 -29.83 -44.65 45.26
C GLU A 64 -29.80 -43.21 45.79
N LEU A 65 -29.54 -42.25 44.90
CA LEU A 65 -29.57 -40.82 45.21
C LEU A 65 -31.01 -40.42 45.53
N SER A 66 -31.19 -39.63 46.59
CA SER A 66 -32.49 -39.01 46.87
C SER A 66 -32.92 -38.13 45.68
N ASP A 67 -34.22 -37.99 45.45
CA ASP A 67 -34.75 -37.19 44.32
C ASP A 67 -34.26 -35.74 44.36
N GLU A 68 -34.06 -35.16 45.55
CA GLU A 68 -33.45 -33.83 45.71
C GLU A 68 -31.99 -33.78 45.25
N GLU A 69 -31.19 -34.79 45.58
CA GLU A 69 -29.79 -34.87 45.18
C GLU A 69 -29.67 -35.05 43.66
N ARG A 70 -30.58 -35.82 43.05
CA ARG A 70 -30.67 -35.98 41.59
C ARG A 70 -31.02 -34.66 40.90
N GLN A 71 -31.96 -33.89 41.45
CA GLN A 71 -32.31 -32.57 40.92
C GLN A 71 -31.15 -31.57 41.03
N ARG A 72 -30.48 -31.50 42.19
CA ARG A 72 -29.29 -30.65 42.39
C ARG A 72 -28.16 -31.03 41.44
N LEU A 73 -27.89 -32.33 41.30
CA LEU A 73 -26.88 -32.84 40.36
C LEU A 73 -27.23 -32.48 38.91
N TYR A 74 -28.51 -32.63 38.53
CA TYR A 74 -28.99 -32.28 37.20
C TYR A 74 -28.81 -30.77 36.90
N GLU A 75 -29.15 -29.89 37.86
CA GLU A 75 -28.92 -28.46 37.71
C GLU A 75 -27.43 -28.10 37.58
N LEU A 76 -26.56 -28.71 38.39
CA LEU A 76 -25.12 -28.49 38.33
C LEU A 76 -24.55 -28.92 36.98
N LEU A 77 -24.96 -30.10 36.48
CA LEU A 77 -24.56 -30.60 35.16
C LEU A 77 -25.06 -29.69 34.05
N LYS A 78 -26.30 -29.18 34.15
CA LYS A 78 -26.87 -28.21 33.19
C LYS A 78 -26.08 -26.90 33.17
N LYS A 79 -25.72 -26.36 34.34
CA LYS A 79 -24.89 -25.14 34.48
C LYS A 79 -23.49 -25.35 33.90
N ALA A 80 -22.83 -26.46 34.23
CA ALA A 80 -21.51 -26.81 33.70
C ALA A 80 -21.51 -27.01 32.18
N ALA A 81 -22.54 -27.65 31.63
CA ALA A 81 -22.73 -27.80 30.19
C ALA A 81 -22.94 -26.45 29.49
N ALA A 82 -23.74 -25.56 30.07
CA ALA A 82 -23.96 -24.20 29.55
C ALA A 82 -22.66 -23.37 29.57
N GLU A 83 -21.86 -23.44 30.64
CA GLU A 83 -20.58 -22.75 30.73
C GLU A 83 -19.58 -23.26 29.68
N LYS A 84 -19.48 -24.60 29.52
CA LYS A 84 -18.64 -25.22 28.49
C LYS A 84 -19.06 -24.82 27.08
N ALA A 85 -20.38 -24.75 26.82
CA ALA A 85 -20.91 -24.28 25.56
C ALA A 85 -20.56 -22.81 25.29
N ARG A 86 -20.67 -21.94 26.31
CA ARG A 86 -20.31 -20.51 26.22
C ARG A 86 -18.81 -20.32 25.94
N LYS A 87 -17.93 -21.02 26.64
CA LYS A 87 -16.47 -20.99 26.40
C LYS A 87 -16.14 -21.43 24.97
N LYS A 88 -16.77 -22.51 24.48
CA LYS A 88 -16.57 -23.00 23.11
C LYS A 88 -17.09 -22.01 22.07
N ALA A 89 -18.20 -21.34 22.33
CA ALA A 89 -18.74 -20.30 21.44
C ALA A 89 -17.80 -19.09 21.38
N PHE A 90 -17.27 -18.63 22.52
CA PHE A 90 -16.28 -17.55 22.58
C PHE A 90 -14.99 -17.90 21.82
N ALA A 91 -14.44 -19.10 22.04
CA ALA A 91 -13.25 -19.56 21.32
C ALA A 91 -13.47 -19.63 19.80
N ARG A 92 -14.64 -20.12 19.35
CA ARG A 92 -15.02 -20.12 17.94
C ARG A 92 -15.15 -18.71 17.36
N ALA A 93 -15.72 -17.77 18.13
CA ALA A 93 -15.83 -16.38 17.71
C ALA A 93 -14.46 -15.69 17.60
N ALA A 94 -13.54 -15.97 18.54
CA ALA A 94 -12.16 -15.47 18.50
C ALA A 94 -11.41 -16.00 17.26
N LEU A 95 -11.45 -17.32 17.01
CA LEU A 95 -10.83 -17.92 15.82
C LEU A 95 -11.38 -17.33 14.51
N ARG A 96 -12.70 -17.12 14.43
CA ARG A 96 -13.31 -16.47 13.25
C ARG A 96 -12.82 -15.04 13.05
N ARG A 97 -12.59 -14.29 14.14
CA ARG A 97 -12.04 -12.92 14.06
C ARG A 97 -10.60 -12.94 13.57
N GLU A 98 -9.77 -13.85 14.09
CA GLU A 98 -8.39 -14.03 13.64
C GLU A 98 -8.32 -14.41 12.16
N GLN A 99 -9.12 -15.39 11.73
CA GLN A 99 -9.20 -15.79 10.32
C GLN A 99 -9.64 -14.64 9.42
N LYS A 100 -10.68 -13.91 9.82
CA LYS A 100 -11.15 -12.73 9.07
C LYS A 100 -10.08 -11.64 9.03
N GLN A 101 -9.34 -11.44 10.11
CA GLN A 101 -8.25 -10.46 10.17
C GLN A 101 -7.05 -10.89 9.31
N GLU A 102 -6.70 -12.17 9.27
CA GLU A 102 -5.71 -12.69 8.33
C GLU A 102 -6.13 -12.53 6.88
N GLU A 103 -7.39 -12.84 6.56
CA GLU A 103 -7.94 -12.68 5.21
C GLU A 103 -7.91 -11.21 4.79
N GLN A 104 -8.34 -10.29 5.67
CA GLN A 104 -8.23 -8.86 5.45
C GLN A 104 -6.77 -8.41 5.29
N ASN A 105 -5.85 -8.90 6.10
CA ASN A 105 -4.42 -8.57 5.99
C ASN A 105 -3.81 -9.09 4.68
N ARG A 106 -4.18 -10.30 4.23
CA ARG A 106 -3.76 -10.86 2.95
C ARG A 106 -4.30 -10.04 1.79
N ALA A 107 -5.60 -9.70 1.83
CA ALA A 107 -6.22 -8.84 0.83
C ALA A 107 -5.56 -7.46 0.78
N TYR A 108 -5.26 -6.86 1.94
CA TYR A 108 -4.56 -5.58 2.03
C TYR A 108 -3.13 -5.64 1.47
N ARG A 109 -2.36 -6.69 1.80
CA ARG A 109 -1.02 -6.91 1.22
C ARG A 109 -1.07 -7.10 -0.29
N ALA A 110 -2.04 -7.88 -0.78
CA ALA A 110 -2.23 -8.08 -2.22
C ALA A 110 -2.61 -6.77 -2.93
N ALA A 111 -3.49 -5.96 -2.33
CA ALA A 111 -3.89 -4.66 -2.87
C ALA A 111 -2.70 -3.69 -2.95
N ILE A 112 -1.91 -3.58 -1.87
CA ILE A 112 -0.68 -2.77 -1.87
C ILE A 112 0.29 -3.23 -2.94
N THR A 113 0.56 -4.53 -3.00
CA THR A 113 1.50 -5.10 -3.98
C THR A 113 1.03 -4.80 -5.40
N THR A 114 -0.27 -4.98 -5.67
CA THR A 114 -0.88 -4.69 -6.97
C THR A 114 -0.75 -3.21 -7.32
N PHE A 115 -1.01 -2.32 -6.37
CA PHE A 115 -0.84 -0.88 -6.56
C PHE A 115 0.60 -0.53 -6.95
N PHE A 116 1.61 -1.03 -6.23
CA PHE A 116 3.01 -0.76 -6.55
C PHE A 116 3.45 -1.32 -7.91
N VAL A 117 2.94 -2.50 -8.29
CA VAL A 117 3.20 -3.07 -9.62
C VAL A 117 2.62 -2.16 -10.72
N ILE A 118 1.38 -1.67 -10.55
CA ILE A 118 0.76 -0.73 -11.51
C ILE A 118 1.57 0.56 -11.62
N VAL A 119 1.98 1.13 -10.48
CA VAL A 119 2.82 2.34 -10.44
C VAL A 119 4.14 2.10 -11.16
N PHE A 120 4.80 0.96 -10.90
CA PHE A 120 6.06 0.60 -11.54
C PHE A 120 5.92 0.44 -13.06
N LEU A 121 4.90 -0.28 -13.54
CA LEU A 121 4.65 -0.46 -14.97
C LEU A 121 4.33 0.86 -15.67
N SER A 122 3.56 1.72 -15.01
CA SER A 122 3.24 3.06 -15.53
C SER A 122 4.50 3.91 -15.66
N PHE A 123 5.34 3.93 -14.63
CA PHE A 123 6.59 4.68 -14.63
C PHE A 123 7.56 4.13 -15.68
N SER A 124 7.73 2.81 -15.74
CA SER A 124 8.57 2.13 -16.74
C SER A 124 8.15 2.48 -18.17
N SER A 125 6.83 2.49 -18.45
CA SER A 125 6.31 2.86 -19.77
C SER A 125 6.64 4.31 -20.14
N ILE A 126 6.48 5.26 -19.20
CA ILE A 126 6.80 6.67 -19.41
C ILE A 126 8.30 6.85 -19.69
N TYR A 127 9.17 6.22 -18.89
CA TYR A 127 10.62 6.32 -19.07
C TYR A 127 11.08 5.67 -20.37
N SER A 128 10.50 4.52 -20.72
CA SER A 128 10.80 3.82 -21.97
C SER A 128 10.44 4.69 -23.18
N TYR A 129 9.26 5.33 -23.18
CA TYR A 129 8.88 6.26 -24.23
C TYR A 129 9.87 7.43 -24.37
N GLN A 130 10.24 8.07 -23.26
CA GLN A 130 11.19 9.18 -23.25
C GLN A 130 12.58 8.74 -23.75
N PHE A 131 13.03 7.55 -23.34
CA PHE A 131 14.29 6.97 -23.80
C PHE A 131 14.28 6.74 -25.31
N VAL A 132 13.23 6.11 -25.84
CA VAL A 132 13.07 5.85 -27.27
C VAL A 132 13.03 7.15 -28.07
N LEU A 133 12.22 8.13 -27.64
CA LEU A 133 12.13 9.44 -28.27
C LEU A 133 13.50 10.14 -28.29
N ALA A 134 14.21 10.14 -27.16
CA ALA A 134 15.54 10.73 -27.07
C ALA A 134 16.57 10.00 -27.95
N PHE A 135 16.54 8.66 -27.96
CA PHE A 135 17.42 7.84 -28.79
C PHE A 135 17.26 8.17 -30.29
N TYR A 136 16.02 8.25 -30.78
CA TYR A 136 15.76 8.58 -32.18
C TYR A 136 16.12 10.02 -32.54
N ILE A 137 15.83 11.00 -31.68
CA ILE A 137 16.16 12.41 -31.95
C ILE A 137 17.67 12.63 -31.92
N ASN A 138 18.37 12.05 -30.95
CA ASN A 138 19.80 12.26 -30.76
C ASN A 138 20.67 11.54 -31.80
N ALA A 139 20.13 10.60 -32.58
CA ALA A 139 20.86 9.91 -33.63
C ALA A 139 21.29 10.83 -34.78
N ASP A 140 20.47 11.83 -35.12
CA ASP A 140 20.76 12.85 -36.13
C ASP A 140 19.95 14.12 -35.84
N PRO A 141 20.38 14.92 -34.84
CA PRO A 141 19.59 16.03 -34.32
C PRO A 141 19.71 17.29 -35.17
N SER A 142 18.57 17.89 -35.47
CA SER A 142 18.46 19.24 -36.03
C SER A 142 17.56 20.12 -35.13
N ASN A 143 17.77 21.43 -35.19
CA ASN A 143 17.04 22.40 -34.37
C ASN A 143 16.17 23.31 -35.25
N SER A 144 14.99 23.64 -34.75
CA SER A 144 14.09 24.66 -35.28
C SER A 144 13.49 25.45 -34.12
N THR A 145 12.69 26.45 -34.42
CA THR A 145 11.82 27.14 -33.47
C THR A 145 10.41 26.57 -33.56
N ALA A 146 9.85 26.14 -32.43
CA ALA A 146 8.42 25.86 -32.27
C ALA A 146 7.70 27.13 -31.86
N GLU A 147 6.84 27.65 -32.72
CA GLU A 147 5.99 28.81 -32.47
C GLU A 147 4.59 28.33 -32.07
N VAL A 148 4.07 28.82 -30.96
CA VAL A 148 2.73 28.54 -30.46
C VAL A 148 1.71 29.30 -31.30
N ILE A 149 0.85 28.57 -31.99
CA ILE A 149 -0.18 29.13 -32.88
C ILE A 149 -1.61 28.91 -32.35
N GLY A 150 -1.77 28.07 -31.33
CA GLY A 150 -3.07 27.81 -30.71
C GLY A 150 -2.93 27.15 -29.34
N ILE A 151 -3.90 27.41 -28.47
CA ILE A 151 -3.96 26.82 -27.13
C ILE A 151 -5.37 26.27 -26.94
N GLU A 152 -5.46 24.96 -26.73
CA GLU A 152 -6.67 24.21 -26.42
C GLU A 152 -6.62 23.72 -24.96
N ARG A 153 -7.71 23.15 -24.44
CA ARG A 153 -7.70 22.54 -23.11
C ARG A 153 -6.70 21.38 -23.07
N ASN A 154 -5.69 21.50 -22.20
CA ASN A 154 -4.58 20.55 -22.02
C ASN A 154 -3.72 20.29 -23.27
N ARG A 155 -3.79 21.15 -24.29
CA ARG A 155 -3.02 20.99 -25.53
C ARG A 155 -2.51 22.32 -26.05
N VAL A 156 -1.29 22.32 -26.55
CA VAL A 156 -0.72 23.45 -27.30
C VAL A 156 -0.53 23.03 -28.75
N ILE A 157 -0.92 23.88 -29.67
CA ILE A 157 -0.71 23.72 -31.12
C ILE A 157 0.47 24.61 -31.49
N TYR A 158 1.47 24.01 -32.13
CA TYR A 158 2.67 24.73 -32.55
C TYR A 158 3.02 24.39 -33.99
N ARG A 159 3.82 25.27 -34.60
CA ARG A 159 4.44 25.03 -35.90
C ARG A 159 5.95 25.20 -35.80
N PHE A 160 6.69 24.49 -36.64
CA PHE A 160 8.14 24.61 -36.76
C PHE A 160 8.56 24.39 -38.21
N LYS A 161 9.75 24.88 -38.59
CA LYS A 161 10.24 24.82 -39.97
C LYS A 161 11.21 23.65 -40.12
N VAL A 162 11.10 22.92 -41.23
CA VAL A 162 12.06 21.89 -41.63
C VAL A 162 12.46 22.18 -43.07
N GLY A 163 13.69 22.67 -43.28
CA GLY A 163 14.08 23.27 -44.56
C GLY A 163 13.21 24.49 -44.86
N ASP A 164 12.37 24.39 -45.88
CA ASP A 164 11.43 25.45 -46.31
C ASP A 164 9.96 25.18 -45.97
N GLU A 165 9.65 24.00 -45.42
CA GLU A 165 8.28 23.61 -45.10
C GLU A 165 7.94 23.85 -43.62
N TYR A 166 6.67 24.18 -43.36
CA TYR A 166 6.14 24.27 -42.01
C TYR A 166 5.45 22.97 -41.62
N HIS A 167 5.92 22.38 -40.52
CA HIS A 167 5.25 21.27 -39.85
C HIS A 167 4.40 21.82 -38.71
N ARG A 168 3.21 21.26 -38.53
CA ARG A 168 2.29 21.57 -37.42
C ARG A 168 2.08 20.32 -36.59
N ASP A 169 2.12 20.48 -35.28
CA ASP A 169 1.83 19.40 -34.34
C ASP A 169 1.19 19.91 -33.04
N LYS A 170 0.77 18.97 -32.18
CA LYS A 170 0.16 19.24 -30.88
C LYS A 170 0.96 18.56 -29.77
N ALA A 171 1.13 19.26 -28.65
CA ALA A 171 1.73 18.69 -27.44
C ALA A 171 0.76 18.77 -26.27
N TYR A 172 0.77 17.72 -25.44
CA TYR A 172 0.04 17.75 -24.16
C TYR A 172 0.71 18.74 -23.21
N VAL A 173 -0.10 19.57 -22.58
CA VAL A 173 0.34 20.56 -21.60
C VAL A 173 -0.55 20.50 -20.37
N ARG A 174 0.00 20.87 -19.21
CA ARG A 174 -0.78 20.97 -17.96
C ARG A 174 -1.49 22.32 -17.92
N GLY A 175 -2.61 22.38 -17.20
CA GLY A 175 -3.36 23.61 -16.98
C GLY A 175 -3.63 23.87 -15.50
N VAL A 176 -3.72 25.14 -15.14
CA VAL A 176 -4.15 25.62 -13.82
C VAL A 176 -5.29 26.63 -14.04
N GLY A 177 -6.50 26.26 -13.62
CA GLY A 177 -7.70 27.02 -13.95
C GLY A 177 -7.90 27.11 -15.47
N VAL A 178 -7.95 28.34 -15.99
CA VAL A 178 -8.08 28.62 -17.43
C VAL A 178 -6.73 28.76 -18.14
N GLN A 179 -5.62 28.80 -17.42
CA GLN A 179 -4.29 29.01 -17.99
C GLN A 179 -3.61 27.67 -18.29
N MET A 180 -3.16 27.50 -19.54
CA MET A 180 -2.29 26.38 -19.92
C MET A 180 -0.83 26.74 -19.69
N LEU A 181 -0.02 25.78 -19.28
CA LEU A 181 1.37 25.97 -18.88
C LEU A 181 2.31 25.26 -19.85
N ALA A 182 3.43 25.91 -20.18
CA ALA A 182 4.54 25.28 -20.87
C ALA A 182 5.16 24.20 -19.99
N GLY A 183 5.98 23.30 -20.57
CA GLY A 183 6.64 22.24 -19.79
C GLY A 183 7.58 22.74 -18.69
N ASN A 184 7.98 24.02 -18.75
CA ASN A 184 8.74 24.73 -17.73
C ASN A 184 7.87 25.30 -16.58
N GLY A 185 6.53 25.17 -16.67
CA GLY A 185 5.57 25.65 -15.70
C GLY A 185 5.07 27.09 -15.91
N MET A 186 5.58 27.83 -16.89
CA MET A 186 5.15 29.21 -17.14
C MET A 186 3.88 29.27 -18.03
N PRO A 187 3.01 30.29 -17.90
CA PRO A 187 1.80 30.40 -18.71
C PRO A 187 2.07 30.54 -20.21
N LEU A 188 1.41 29.73 -21.03
CA LEU A 188 1.50 29.80 -22.49
C LEU A 188 0.69 30.96 -23.06
N LYS A 189 1.21 31.56 -24.13
CA LYS A 189 0.52 32.55 -24.97
C LYS A 189 0.78 32.24 -26.45
N ILE A 190 -0.20 32.53 -27.30
CA ILE A 190 -0.01 32.50 -28.75
C ILE A 190 1.11 33.49 -29.13
N GLY A 191 1.99 33.06 -30.02
CA GLY A 191 3.22 33.77 -30.40
C GLY A 191 4.43 33.44 -29.52
N ASP A 192 4.27 32.67 -28.43
CA ASP A 192 5.43 32.16 -27.71
C ASP A 192 6.25 31.23 -28.60
N SER A 193 7.56 31.26 -28.41
CA SER A 193 8.48 30.43 -29.20
C SER A 193 9.53 29.75 -28.34
N PHE A 194 9.77 28.48 -28.66
CA PHE A 194 10.67 27.59 -27.95
C PHE A 194 11.62 26.93 -28.96
N THR A 195 12.81 26.55 -28.51
CA THR A 195 13.68 25.68 -29.30
C THR A 195 13.02 24.31 -29.41
N LEU A 196 12.98 23.77 -30.62
CA LEU A 196 12.51 22.42 -30.91
C LEU A 196 13.65 21.65 -31.55
N GLN A 197 13.86 20.43 -31.07
CA GLN A 197 14.84 19.51 -31.63
C GLN A 197 14.11 18.34 -32.30
N PHE A 198 14.51 18.01 -33.52
CA PHE A 198 13.89 16.96 -34.32
C PHE A 198 14.96 16.15 -35.06
N ARG A 199 14.56 15.00 -35.62
CA ARG A 199 15.45 14.19 -36.47
C ARG A 199 15.39 14.67 -37.93
N THR A 200 16.52 14.98 -38.55
CA THR A 200 16.62 15.60 -39.90
C THR A 200 15.83 14.87 -40.99
N GLY A 201 15.78 13.53 -40.97
CA GLY A 201 15.02 12.71 -41.92
C GLY A 201 13.63 12.25 -41.47
N SER A 202 13.20 12.59 -40.25
CA SER A 202 11.90 12.15 -39.71
C SER A 202 11.38 13.17 -38.69
N PRO A 203 10.84 14.31 -39.14
CA PRO A 203 10.49 15.44 -38.28
C PRO A 203 9.36 15.15 -37.30
N ASN A 204 8.61 14.04 -37.46
CA ASN A 204 7.63 13.55 -36.48
C ASN A 204 8.28 13.07 -35.17
N TRP A 205 9.59 12.81 -35.19
CA TRP A 205 10.37 12.55 -33.98
C TRP A 205 11.00 13.87 -33.54
N HIS A 206 10.31 14.56 -32.62
CA HIS A 206 10.73 15.85 -32.12
C HIS A 206 10.36 16.07 -30.66
N ARG A 207 11.03 17.03 -30.03
CA ARG A 207 10.76 17.48 -28.67
C ARG A 207 10.90 19.00 -28.56
N ILE A 208 9.99 19.61 -27.80
CA ILE A 208 10.08 21.03 -27.44
C ILE A 208 10.97 21.16 -26.20
N LEU A 209 11.99 22.01 -26.29
CA LEU A 209 12.85 22.38 -25.17
C LEU A 209 12.26 23.63 -24.50
N TYR A 210 11.29 23.42 -23.60
CA TYR A 210 10.56 24.51 -22.93
C TYR A 210 11.45 25.44 -22.10
N ASP A 211 12.67 25.01 -21.73
CA ASP A 211 13.64 25.84 -21.02
C ASP A 211 14.43 26.78 -21.95
N ARG A 212 14.35 26.59 -23.27
CA ARG A 212 15.03 27.40 -24.29
C ARG A 212 14.02 28.22 -25.08
N VAL A 213 13.66 29.37 -24.53
CA VAL A 213 12.68 30.31 -25.09
C VAL A 213 13.33 31.34 -26.01
N SER A 214 12.55 31.95 -26.90
CA SER A 214 12.99 33.14 -27.63
C SER A 214 13.11 34.36 -26.70
N SER A 215 13.85 35.38 -27.12
CA SER A 215 13.99 36.63 -26.36
C SER A 215 12.64 37.30 -26.08
N LEU A 216 11.68 37.21 -27.02
CA LEU A 216 10.34 37.76 -26.85
C LEU A 216 9.58 37.04 -25.73
N THR A 217 9.58 35.70 -25.75
CA THR A 217 8.93 34.89 -24.71
C THR A 217 9.63 35.05 -23.37
N PHE A 218 10.97 35.12 -23.36
CA PHE A 218 11.76 35.36 -22.15
C PHE A 218 11.40 36.69 -21.48
N ASN A 219 11.39 37.79 -22.22
CA ASN A 219 11.06 39.11 -21.69
C ASN A 219 9.62 39.15 -21.15
N ARG A 220 8.67 38.53 -21.86
CA ARG A 220 7.29 38.41 -21.39
C ARG A 220 7.20 37.68 -20.04
N TYR A 221 7.94 36.58 -19.89
CA TYR A 221 8.00 35.84 -18.63
C TYR A 221 8.66 36.66 -17.52
N LEU A 222 9.76 37.35 -17.82
CA LEU A 222 10.43 38.24 -16.89
C LEU A 222 9.48 39.32 -16.38
N ASP A 223 8.71 39.96 -17.26
CA ASP A 223 7.74 40.99 -16.88
C ASP A 223 6.60 40.41 -16.02
N GLN A 224 6.11 39.21 -16.34
CA GLN A 224 5.08 38.53 -15.54
C GLN A 224 5.56 38.25 -14.11
N VAL A 225 6.78 37.75 -13.98
CA VAL A 225 7.38 37.42 -12.68
C VAL A 225 7.69 38.70 -11.91
N THR A 226 8.28 39.70 -12.55
CA THR A 226 8.55 41.02 -11.96
C THR A 226 7.27 41.62 -11.38
N ASN A 227 6.20 41.66 -12.17
CA ASN A 227 4.89 42.15 -11.72
C ASN A 227 4.29 41.30 -10.61
N ARG A 228 4.54 39.98 -10.59
CA ARG A 228 4.10 39.13 -9.49
C ARG A 228 4.84 39.47 -8.20
N ILE A 229 6.16 39.65 -8.25
CA ILE A 229 6.97 40.03 -7.09
C ILE A 229 6.45 41.35 -6.51
N LEU A 230 6.26 42.38 -7.35
CA LEU A 230 5.69 43.67 -6.92
C LEU A 230 4.36 43.49 -6.15
N LYS A 231 3.44 42.69 -6.69
CA LYS A 231 2.14 42.41 -6.05
C LYS A 231 2.27 41.67 -4.73
N LEU A 232 3.23 40.75 -4.61
CA LEU A 232 3.44 39.99 -3.37
C LEU A 232 3.92 40.88 -2.23
N TYR A 233 4.82 41.83 -2.53
CA TYR A 233 5.26 42.85 -1.56
C TYR A 233 4.14 43.81 -1.16
N GLN A 234 3.32 44.26 -2.12
CA GLN A 234 2.17 45.16 -1.83
C GLN A 234 1.11 44.52 -0.92
N ASN A 235 0.94 43.20 -1.00
CA ASN A 235 -0.12 42.49 -0.27
C ASN A 235 0.28 42.11 1.17
N GLN A 236 1.50 42.40 1.62
CA GLN A 236 1.92 42.13 2.99
C GLN A 236 1.36 43.18 3.96
N LYS A 237 0.37 42.76 4.76
CA LYS A 237 -0.23 43.58 5.82
C LYS A 237 0.81 43.89 6.90
N GLY A 238 1.28 45.14 6.97
CA GLY A 238 2.03 45.67 8.12
C GLY A 238 3.40 46.26 7.82
N THR A 239 3.94 46.00 6.64
CA THR A 239 5.23 46.56 6.17
C THR A 239 5.13 46.77 4.67
N ALA A 240 4.59 47.91 4.25
CA ALA A 240 4.72 48.35 2.86
C ALA A 240 6.18 48.77 2.63
N ALA A 241 7.10 47.80 2.62
CA ALA A 241 8.41 48.03 2.03
C ALA A 241 8.16 48.20 0.53
N GLU A 242 8.05 49.46 0.09
CA GLU A 242 7.88 49.80 -1.32
C GLU A 242 9.12 49.27 -2.07
N ILE A 243 8.91 48.24 -2.89
CA ILE A 243 9.94 47.66 -3.74
C ILE A 243 9.88 48.34 -5.11
N THR A 244 11.04 48.78 -5.61
CA THR A 244 11.12 49.35 -6.96
C THR A 244 10.98 48.26 -8.01
N GLU A 245 10.45 48.62 -9.19
CA GLU A 245 10.39 47.72 -10.35
C GLU A 245 11.79 47.17 -10.71
N HIS A 246 12.82 48.03 -10.61
CA HIS A 246 14.20 47.64 -10.84
C HIS A 246 14.65 46.49 -9.92
N LYS A 247 14.39 46.63 -8.62
CA LYS A 247 14.72 45.61 -7.62
C LYS A 247 13.93 44.32 -7.84
N ALA A 248 12.63 44.40 -8.14
CA ALA A 248 11.82 43.23 -8.46
C ALA A 248 12.31 42.50 -9.72
N ARG A 249 12.72 43.26 -10.75
CA ARG A 249 13.27 42.72 -12.00
C ARG A 249 14.63 42.05 -11.76
N CYS A 250 15.48 42.65 -10.94
CA CYS A 250 16.76 42.06 -10.51
C CYS A 250 16.54 40.72 -9.79
N MET A 251 15.60 40.68 -8.83
CA MET A 251 15.24 39.44 -8.12
C MET A 251 14.70 38.35 -9.06
N ALA A 252 13.89 38.74 -10.05
CA ALA A 252 13.43 37.82 -11.07
C ALA A 252 14.63 37.27 -11.87
N LEU A 253 15.52 38.11 -12.38
CA LEU A 253 16.71 37.68 -13.13
C LEU A 253 17.61 36.75 -12.31
N LEU A 254 17.91 37.08 -11.06
CA LEU A 254 18.66 36.20 -10.17
C LEU A 254 17.95 34.86 -9.95
N THR A 255 16.63 34.87 -9.79
CA THR A 255 15.86 33.63 -9.67
C THR A 255 16.00 32.76 -10.92
N TYR A 256 16.02 33.36 -12.11
CA TYR A 256 16.25 32.62 -13.34
C TYR A 256 17.67 32.07 -13.43
N GLU A 257 18.68 32.85 -13.04
CA GLU A 257 20.08 32.41 -13.07
C GLU A 257 20.30 31.15 -12.21
N TYR A 258 19.72 31.13 -11.01
CA TYR A 258 19.92 30.02 -10.07
C TYR A 258 18.95 28.85 -10.28
N PHE A 259 17.70 29.12 -10.71
CA PHE A 259 16.62 28.12 -10.72
C PHE A 259 15.90 27.98 -12.07
N GLY A 260 16.31 28.74 -13.07
CA GLY A 260 15.71 28.75 -14.40
C GLY A 260 14.24 29.17 -14.40
N LEU A 261 13.52 28.77 -15.46
CA LEU A 261 12.09 29.07 -15.61
C LEU A 261 11.20 28.36 -14.57
N LYS A 262 11.71 27.30 -13.92
CA LYS A 262 11.00 26.63 -12.82
C LYS A 262 10.92 27.53 -11.58
N GLY A 263 11.99 28.26 -11.26
CA GLY A 263 11.97 29.26 -10.18
C GLY A 263 10.97 30.38 -10.47
N TRP A 264 10.90 30.84 -11.71
CA TRP A 264 9.90 31.81 -12.16
C TRP A 264 8.47 31.30 -12.04
N SER A 265 8.20 30.05 -12.45
CA SER A 265 6.89 29.44 -12.30
C SER A 265 6.47 29.35 -10.84
N ALA A 266 7.41 28.98 -9.95
CA ALA A 266 7.16 28.94 -8.50
C ALA A 266 6.78 30.33 -7.95
N ILE A 267 7.48 31.40 -8.34
CA ILE A 267 7.12 32.78 -7.95
C ILE A 267 5.76 33.17 -8.51
N TYR A 268 5.53 32.91 -9.80
CA TYR A 268 4.32 33.32 -10.52
C TYR A 268 3.05 32.80 -9.82
N PHE A 269 3.08 31.55 -9.35
CA PHE A 269 1.96 30.91 -8.65
C PHE A 269 2.01 31.03 -7.11
N SER A 270 3.03 31.66 -6.53
CA SER A 270 3.12 31.81 -5.07
C SER A 270 2.04 32.73 -4.54
N ASN A 271 1.42 32.40 -3.41
CA ASN A 271 0.42 33.25 -2.74
C ASN A 271 1.02 34.14 -1.65
N GLU A 272 2.26 33.87 -1.24
CA GLU A 272 2.99 34.63 -0.23
C GLU A 272 4.30 35.14 -0.81
N ASN A 273 4.88 36.17 -0.18
CA ASN A 273 6.17 36.70 -0.59
C ASN A 273 7.28 35.70 -0.25
N PRO A 274 7.90 35.04 -1.24
CA PRO A 274 8.87 34.01 -0.95
C PRO A 274 10.22 34.55 -0.48
N PHE A 275 10.47 35.86 -0.62
CA PHE A 275 11.69 36.50 -0.15
C PHE A 275 11.62 36.94 1.31
N GLU A 276 10.45 36.84 1.93
CA GLU A 276 10.21 37.24 3.32
C GLU A 276 9.63 36.10 4.16
N ASN A 277 8.81 35.22 3.58
CA ASN A 277 8.20 34.09 4.29
C ASN A 277 8.68 32.74 3.73
N TYR A 278 9.80 32.27 4.26
CA TYR A 278 10.47 31.03 3.84
C TYR A 278 9.84 29.77 4.44
N SER A 279 9.11 29.87 5.56
CA SER A 279 8.62 28.71 6.32
C SER A 279 7.27 28.17 5.86
N ASN A 280 6.45 28.98 5.19
CA ASN A 280 5.07 28.63 4.80
C ASN A 280 4.92 28.04 3.40
N ASN A 281 6.00 27.94 2.63
CA ASN A 281 5.91 27.54 1.23
C ASN A 281 6.55 26.17 0.97
N ALA A 282 5.91 25.42 0.08
CA ALA A 282 6.19 24.02 -0.26
C ALA A 282 7.68 23.68 -0.47
N VAL A 283 8.02 22.39 -0.42
CA VAL A 283 9.35 21.77 -0.63
C VAL A 283 10.20 22.43 -1.74
N THR A 284 9.61 23.01 -2.78
CA THR A 284 10.31 23.78 -3.82
C THR A 284 11.01 25.04 -3.30
N TRP A 285 10.44 25.73 -2.32
CA TRP A 285 11.00 26.94 -1.68
C TRP A 285 12.02 26.63 -0.59
N TYR A 286 11.94 25.46 0.05
CA TYR A 286 12.97 24.95 0.96
C TYR A 286 14.36 24.91 0.29
N PHE A 287 14.43 24.65 -1.01
CA PHE A 287 15.68 24.68 -1.77
C PHE A 287 16.19 26.10 -2.14
N PHE A 288 15.36 27.14 -1.99
CA PHE A 288 15.82 28.54 -2.12
C PHE A 288 16.66 28.97 -0.91
N GLU A 289 16.45 28.35 0.26
CA GLU A 289 17.17 28.66 1.52
C GLU A 289 18.63 28.17 1.52
N LEU A 290 18.91 27.06 0.84
CA LEU A 290 20.18 26.31 0.96
C LEU A 290 21.38 26.97 0.26
N SER A 291 21.18 28.07 -0.46
CA SER A 291 22.25 28.76 -1.17
C SER A 291 22.59 30.06 -0.44
N SER A 292 23.58 30.03 0.46
CA SER A 292 24.16 31.24 1.06
C SER A 292 24.56 32.26 -0.01
N ARG A 293 25.05 31.78 -1.16
CA ARG A 293 25.38 32.54 -2.36
C ARG A 293 24.19 33.27 -2.98
N TYR A 294 23.01 32.63 -3.04
CA TYR A 294 21.79 33.27 -3.55
C TYR A 294 21.29 34.37 -2.62
N ASN A 295 21.31 34.12 -1.31
CA ASN A 295 20.96 35.12 -0.31
C ASN A 295 21.93 36.32 -0.32
N GLU A 296 23.20 36.08 -0.63
CA GLU A 296 24.18 37.14 -0.86
C GLU A 296 23.88 37.92 -2.15
N ALA A 297 23.64 37.23 -3.27
CA ALA A 297 23.28 37.87 -4.54
C ALA A 297 21.98 38.70 -4.43
N LEU A 298 21.00 38.27 -3.64
CA LEU A 298 19.79 39.05 -3.37
C LEU A 298 20.08 40.38 -2.63
N LYS A 299 21.19 40.48 -1.88
CA LYS A 299 21.61 41.75 -1.29
C LYS A 299 22.14 42.71 -2.35
N ASP A 300 22.71 42.20 -3.44
CA ASP A 300 23.20 43.04 -4.54
C ASP A 300 22.05 43.73 -5.29
N CYS A 301 20.87 43.10 -5.35
CA CYS A 301 19.64 43.76 -5.83
C CYS A 301 19.15 44.91 -4.94
N ARG A 302 19.79 45.17 -3.79
CA ARG A 302 19.46 46.33 -2.92
C ARG A 302 20.13 47.62 -3.37
N ILE A 303 21.09 47.56 -4.29
CA ILE A 303 21.80 48.74 -4.78
C ILE A 303 21.12 49.19 -6.08
N LEU A 304 20.20 50.15 -5.95
CA LEU A 304 19.88 51.27 -6.85
C LEU A 304 18.64 52.01 -6.34
#